data_AF-A0A3F2ZSN2-F1
#
_entry.id   AF-A0A3F2ZSN2-F1
#
_cell.length_a   1.000
_cell.length_b   1.000
_cell.length_c   1.000
_cell.angle_alpha   90.00
_cell.angle_beta   90.00
_cell.angle_gamma   90.00
#
_symmetry.space_group_name_H-M   'P 1'
#
loop_
_entity.id
_entity.type
_entity.pdbx_description
1 polymer ?
#
loop_
_entity_poly.entity_id
_entity_poly.type
_entity_poly.pdbx_seq_one_letter_code
_entity_poly.pdbx_strand_id
1 'polypeptide(L)' 'MKVEYVGDKTLGLNNKVHTYLLFKCPSCDKYPTYNMNPCPYCGEYLEYPEVEESE' A
#
# COMPACT_ATOMS: atom_id res chain seq x y z
N MET A 1 -9.36 10.53 -2.28
CA MET A 1 -9.43 9.48 -3.33
C MET A 1 -9.00 8.14 -2.74
N LYS A 2 -9.80 7.08 -2.91
CA LYS A 2 -9.54 5.77 -2.27
C LYS A 2 -8.39 5.03 -2.96
N VAL A 3 -7.41 4.56 -2.20
CA VAL A 3 -6.30 3.74 -2.73
C VAL A 3 -6.75 2.30 -3.02
N GLU A 4 -6.26 1.74 -4.11
CA GLU A 4 -6.43 0.32 -4.46
C GLU A 4 -5.22 -0.48 -3.97
N TYR A 5 -5.48 -1.62 -3.33
CA TYR A 5 -4.44 -2.57 -2.95
C TYR A 5 -4.16 -3.51 -4.09
N VAL A 6 -2.91 -3.50 -4.53
CA VAL A 6 -2.41 -4.55 -5.41
C VAL A 6 -1.68 -5.53 -4.51
N GLY A 7 -2.21 -6.75 -4.38
CA GLY A 7 -1.48 -7.80 -3.68
C GLY A 7 -0.18 -8.05 -4.43
N ASP A 8 0.96 -7.73 -3.82
CA ASP A 8 2.25 -8.00 -4.43
C ASP A 8 2.93 -9.18 -3.73
N LYS A 9 3.49 -10.03 -4.59
CA LYS A 9 4.22 -11.29 -4.40
C LYS A 9 4.24 -11.94 -3.01
N THR A 10 3.82 -13.20 -3.02
CA THR A 10 4.06 -14.21 -1.99
C THR A 10 5.57 -14.39 -1.75
N LEU A 11 6.11 -13.84 -0.66
CA LEU A 11 7.47 -14.15 -0.19
C LEU A 11 7.39 -15.35 0.76
N GLY A 12 7.89 -16.50 0.31
CA GLY A 12 8.01 -17.71 1.14
C GLY A 12 9.29 -17.67 1.96
N LEU A 13 9.19 -17.46 3.27
CA LEU A 13 10.28 -17.61 4.24
C LEU A 13 9.86 -18.68 5.24
N ASN A 14 10.62 -19.78 5.36
CA ASN A 14 10.42 -20.81 6.39
C ASN A 14 8.96 -21.33 6.53
N ASN A 15 8.31 -21.69 5.43
CA ASN A 15 6.91 -22.15 5.39
C ASN A 15 5.86 -21.13 5.88
N LYS A 16 6.22 -19.85 6.04
CA LYS A 16 5.29 -18.74 6.27
C LYS A 16 5.21 -17.87 5.03
N VAL A 17 3.98 -17.56 4.63
CA VAL A 17 3.67 -16.61 3.56
C VAL A 17 3.45 -15.25 4.20
N HIS A 18 4.28 -14.28 3.85
CA HIS A 18 4.06 -12.89 4.19
C HIS A 18 3.47 -12.17 2.98
N THR A 19 2.22 -11.73 3.10
CA THR A 19 1.55 -10.91 2.09
C THR A 19 1.72 -9.45 2.49
N TYR A 20 2.44 -8.68 1.69
CA TYR A 20 2.54 -7.23 1.88
C TYR A 20 1.53 -6.55 0.96
N LEU A 21 0.66 -5.73 1.54
CA LEU A 21 -0.28 -4.91 0.79
C LEU A 21 0.46 -3.66 0.29
N LEU A 22 0.84 -3.65 -0.99
CA LEU A 22 1.36 -2.46 -1.64
C LEU A 22 0.19 -1.66 -2.22
N PHE A 23 -0.01 -0.46 -1.69
CA PHE A 23 -1.01 0.44 -2.21
C PHE A 23 -0.45 1.18 -3.44
N LYS A 24 -1.31 1.35 -4.45
CA LYS A 24 -0.99 2.10 -5.65
C LYS A 24 -1.76 3.42 -5.64
N CYS A 25 -1.06 4.53 -5.88
CA CYS A 25 -1.72 5.83 -6.02
C CYS A 25 -2.56 5.85 -7.30
N PRO A 26 -3.89 6.05 -7.22
CA PRO A 26 -4.76 6.00 -8.38
C PRO A 26 -4.58 7.20 -9.33
N SER A 27 -4.02 8.31 -8.85
CA SER A 27 -3.84 9.52 -9.67
C SER A 27 -2.56 9.52 -10.50
N CYS A 28 -1.50 8.84 -10.05
CA CYS A 28 -0.19 8.88 -10.72
C CYS A 28 0.44 7.51 -10.95
N ASP A 29 -0.27 6.43 -10.62
CA ASP A 29 0.15 5.04 -10.77
C ASP A 29 1.44 4.63 -10.03
N LYS A 30 2.00 5.51 -9.20
CA LYS A 30 3.20 5.23 -8.39
C LYS A 30 2.83 4.55 -7.08
N TYR A 31 3.83 3.97 -6.42
CA TYR A 31 3.72 3.28 -5.14
C TYR A 31 4.39 4.14 -4.05
N PRO A 32 3.63 4.97 -3.32
CA PRO A 32 4.17 5.73 -2.20
C PRO A 32 4.55 4.81 -1.03
N THR A 33 5.37 5.32 -0.12
CA THR A 33 5.60 4.67 1.18
C THR A 33 4.36 4.81 2.06
N TYR A 34 4.04 3.76 2.83
CA TYR A 34 2.86 3.71 3.70
C TYR A 34 2.73 4.94 4.62
N ASN A 35 1.50 5.42 4.81
CA ASN A 35 1.15 6.64 5.58
C ASN A 35 1.72 7.98 5.07
N MET A 36 2.36 8.05 3.89
CA MET A 36 2.70 9.34 3.30
C MET A 36 1.46 9.99 2.65
N ASN A 37 0.97 11.06 3.26
CA ASN A 37 -0.14 11.86 2.77
C ASN A 37 0.18 13.35 2.95
N PRO A 38 0.13 14.20 1.90
CA PRO A 38 -0.24 13.90 0.51
C PRO A 38 0.74 12.96 -0.22
N CYS A 39 0.32 12.42 -1.35
CA CYS A 39 1.17 11.59 -2.22
C CYS A 39 2.48 12.34 -2.55
N PRO A 40 3.66 11.79 -2.25
CA PRO A 40 4.94 12.47 -2.44
C PRO A 40 5.30 12.68 -3.92
N TYR A 41 4.56 12.07 -4.85
CA TYR A 41 4.85 12.16 -6.28
C TYR A 41 3.93 13.12 -7.03
N CYS A 42 2.64 13.18 -6.69
CA CYS A 42 1.68 14.03 -7.39
C CYS A 42 0.97 15.05 -6.50
N GLY A 43 1.16 14.97 -5.17
CA GLY A 43 0.53 15.88 -4.20
C GLY A 43 -0.94 15.57 -3.90
N GLU A 44 -1.52 14.51 -4.47
CA GLU A 44 -2.91 14.13 -4.21
C GLU A 44 -3.11 13.63 -2.77
N TYR A 45 -4.22 14.03 -2.14
CA TYR A 45 -4.61 13.50 -0.83
C TYR A 45 -5.26 12.11 -0.98
N LEU A 46 -4.66 11.12 -0.32
CA LEU A 46 -5.06 9.72 -0.40
C LEU A 46 -5.83 9.31 0.86
N GLU A 47 -6.86 8.50 0.69
CA GLU A 47 -7.63 7.89 1.79
C GLU A 47 -7.17 6.44 1.96
N TYR A 48 -6.35 6.22 2.99
CA TYR A 48 -5.84 4.92 3.39
C TYR A 48 -6.86 4.23 4.31
N PRO A 49 -7.26 2.98 4.05
CA PRO A 49 -8.06 2.24 5.00
C PRO A 49 -7.20 1.80 6.19
N GLU A 50 -7.84 1.70 7.35
CA GLU A 50 -7.20 1.24 8.57
C GLU A 50 -6.73 -0.21 8.38
N VAL A 51 -5.43 -0.44 8.41
CA VAL A 51 -4.89 -1.80 8.60
C VAL A 51 -4.89 -2.04 10.10
N GLU A 52 -5.69 -3.00 10.55
CA GLU A 52 -5.46 -3.62 11.84
C GLU A 52 -4.07 -4.28 11.77
N GLU A 53 -3.11 -3.73 12.53
CA GLU A 53 -1.85 -4.41 12.78
C GLU A 53 -2.18 -5.75 13.44
N SER A 54 -2.10 -6.85 12.70
CA SER A 54 -2.16 -8.17 13.29
C SER A 54 -0.86 -8.41 14.07
N GLU A 55 -0.95 -8.30 15.40
CA GLU A 55 0.10 -8.65 16.39
C GLU A 55 0.66 -10.07 16.18
#